data_AF-A0A511XHQ2-F1
#
_entry.id   AF-A0A511XHQ2-F1
#
_cell.length_a   1.000
_cell.length_b   1.000
_cell.length_c   1.000
_cell.angle_alpha   90.00
_cell.angle_beta   90.00
_cell.angle_gamma   90.00
#
_symmetry.space_group_name_H-M   'P 1'
#
loop_
_entity.id
_entity.type
_entity.pdbx_description
1 polymer ?
#
loop_
_entity_poly.entity_id
_entity_poly.type
_entity_poly.pdbx_seq_one_letter_code
_entity_poly.pdbx_strand_id
1 'polypeptide(L)'
;MIILEEDRTIILHTPKCAGKVLREAFFDIASKHPFWNWNYLRSTGEWTDRAHMPLSVMRQTPEWENIRTYTLIAVVREPGTRFASSLSEHMRQHRKKDAMAVLKELDETRICHDPRYIHFIPQNRFTHIGNKRYADFIVRMENLPDDLRAVGTLCQFSRKFFDAVDQIALAPQKQEEDQDPKVSKKISDILTRFYLRDYALFGYDRTALSDQTPLGFDGLLTDPLCRQEWRGYRAMEPAYERFTRNIEQDFLLRQMMAENKALKAERDKAA
;
A
#
# COMPACT_ATOMS: atom_id res chain seq x y z
N MET A 1 -7.74 0.70 -9.12
CA MET A 1 -7.59 -0.75 -8.83
C MET A 1 -7.54 -1.52 -10.13
N ILE A 2 -6.97 -2.73 -10.11
CA ILE A 2 -6.92 -3.63 -11.27
C ILE A 2 -7.65 -4.91 -10.87
N ILE A 3 -8.74 -5.22 -11.57
CA ILE A 3 -9.58 -6.40 -11.29
C ILE A 3 -9.28 -7.43 -12.35
N LEU A 4 -8.88 -8.63 -11.94
CA LEU A 4 -8.62 -9.76 -12.82
C LEU A 4 -9.72 -10.80 -12.58
N GLU A 5 -10.74 -10.78 -13.45
CA GLU A 5 -11.97 -11.57 -13.30
C GLU A 5 -11.70 -13.08 -13.36
N GLU A 6 -10.83 -13.51 -14.29
CA GLU A 6 -10.44 -14.91 -14.50
C GLU A 6 -9.82 -15.51 -13.22
N ASP A 7 -8.97 -14.73 -12.55
CA ASP A 7 -8.22 -15.14 -11.37
C ASP A 7 -8.92 -14.79 -10.04
N ARG A 8 -10.12 -14.19 -10.10
CA ARG A 8 -10.86 -13.69 -8.93
C ARG A 8 -9.96 -12.89 -7.98
N THR A 9 -9.11 -12.03 -8.52
CA THR A 9 -8.17 -11.23 -7.74
C THR A 9 -8.26 -9.73 -8.06
N ILE A 10 -7.95 -8.90 -7.07
CA ILE A 10 -7.92 -7.45 -7.19
C ILE A 10 -6.58 -6.95 -6.68
N ILE A 11 -5.85 -6.27 -7.55
CA ILE A 11 -4.65 -5.52 -7.16
C ILE A 11 -5.10 -4.12 -6.73
N LEU A 12 -5.03 -3.88 -5.42
CA LEU A 12 -5.33 -2.61 -4.78
C LEU A 12 -4.31 -1.57 -5.24
N HIS A 13 -4.82 -0.45 -5.73
CA HIS A 13 -3.98 0.60 -6.32
C HIS A 13 -3.57 1.59 -5.24
N THR A 14 -2.56 1.22 -4.46
CA THR A 14 -1.89 2.13 -3.53
C THR A 14 -1.14 3.19 -4.33
N PRO A 15 -1.38 4.50 -4.08
CA PRO A 15 -0.72 5.56 -4.82
C PRO A 15 0.80 5.42 -4.82
N LYS A 16 1.41 5.69 -5.99
CA LYS A 16 2.88 5.70 -6.20
C LYS A 16 3.61 4.36 -5.92
N CYS A 17 2.87 3.26 -5.89
CA CYS A 17 3.37 1.89 -5.73
C CYS A 17 3.21 1.10 -7.04
N ALA A 18 3.84 1.58 -8.12
CA ALA A 18 3.84 0.95 -9.45
C ALA A 18 2.49 0.78 -10.18
N GLY A 19 1.43 1.47 -9.77
CA GLY A 19 0.10 1.29 -10.37
C GLY A 19 0.00 1.54 -11.89
N LYS A 20 0.80 2.48 -12.44
CA LYS A 20 0.88 2.68 -13.89
C LYS A 20 1.45 1.45 -14.59
N VAL A 21 2.56 0.91 -14.08
CA VAL A 21 3.26 -0.25 -14.64
C VAL A 21 2.36 -1.48 -14.58
N LEU A 22 1.70 -1.71 -13.45
CA LEU A 22 0.75 -2.82 -13.30
C LEU A 22 -0.42 -2.69 -14.27
N ARG A 23 -0.97 -1.49 -14.44
CA ARG A 23 -2.07 -1.29 -15.39
C ARG A 23 -1.65 -1.58 -16.83
N GLU A 24 -0.43 -1.23 -17.21
CA GLU A 24 0.11 -1.52 -18.54
C GLU A 24 0.34 -3.03 -18.73
N ALA A 25 0.95 -3.69 -17.74
CA ALA A 25 1.21 -5.13 -17.77
C ALA A 25 -0.07 -5.98 -17.82
N PHE A 26 -1.09 -5.60 -17.04
CA PHE A 26 -2.35 -6.34 -16.92
C PHE A 26 -3.46 -5.84 -17.86
N PHE A 27 -3.15 -4.95 -18.81
CA PHE A 27 -4.15 -4.26 -19.62
C PHE A 27 -5.12 -5.21 -20.34
N ASP A 28 -4.60 -6.28 -20.96
CA ASP A 28 -5.40 -7.19 -21.79
C ASP A 28 -6.30 -8.14 -20.99
N ILE A 29 -6.00 -8.35 -19.69
CA ILE A 29 -6.74 -9.27 -18.82
C ILE A 29 -7.52 -8.58 -17.71
N ALA A 30 -7.31 -7.27 -17.53
CA ALA A 30 -8.06 -6.49 -16.57
C ALA A 30 -9.53 -6.31 -17.00
N SER A 31 -10.41 -6.32 -16.00
CA SER A 31 -11.84 -6.01 -16.17
C SER A 31 -12.01 -4.64 -16.82
N LYS A 32 -12.95 -4.56 -17.79
CA LYS A 32 -13.31 -3.30 -18.46
C LYS A 32 -14.13 -2.37 -17.56
N HIS A 33 -14.57 -2.83 -16.38
CA HIS A 33 -15.30 -2.03 -15.40
C HIS A 33 -14.33 -1.16 -14.59
N PRO A 34 -14.17 0.13 -14.94
CA PRO A 34 -13.06 0.90 -14.45
C PRO A 34 -13.37 1.45 -13.05
N PHE A 35 -12.58 1.09 -12.02
CA PHE A 35 -12.49 1.85 -10.77
C PHE A 35 -11.59 3.07 -10.99
N TRP A 36 -12.08 4.03 -11.76
CA TRP A 36 -11.36 5.26 -12.11
C TRP A 36 -12.31 6.45 -12.08
N ASN A 37 -11.74 7.64 -12.16
CA ASN A 37 -12.39 8.95 -12.03
C ASN A 37 -12.83 9.30 -10.61
N TRP A 38 -13.18 10.57 -10.43
CA TRP A 38 -13.75 11.08 -9.20
C TRP A 38 -15.23 10.79 -9.14
N ASN A 39 -15.71 10.41 -7.96
CA ASN A 39 -17.12 10.20 -7.70
C ASN A 39 -17.51 10.78 -6.35
N TYR A 40 -18.65 11.46 -6.31
CA TYR A 40 -19.21 11.95 -5.07
C TYR A 40 -19.94 10.81 -4.34
N LEU A 41 -19.43 10.41 -3.17
CA LEU A 41 -20.06 9.38 -2.35
C LEU A 41 -21.04 10.04 -1.40
N ARG A 42 -22.34 9.78 -1.60
CA ARG A 42 -23.40 10.29 -0.71
C ARG A 42 -23.28 9.75 0.72
N SER A 43 -22.73 8.56 0.90
CA SER A 43 -22.54 7.93 2.22
C SER A 43 -21.53 8.68 3.09
N THR A 44 -20.49 9.25 2.49
CA THR A 44 -19.46 10.03 3.20
C THR A 44 -19.66 11.54 3.06
N GLY A 45 -20.40 12.00 2.05
CA GLY A 45 -20.54 13.43 1.75
C GLY A 45 -19.32 14.04 1.07
N GLU A 46 -18.46 13.22 0.45
CA GLU A 46 -17.14 13.63 -0.04
C GLU A 46 -16.89 13.19 -1.49
N TRP A 47 -16.02 13.93 -2.19
CA TRP A 47 -15.48 13.49 -3.47
C TRP A 47 -14.36 12.47 -3.25
N THR A 48 -14.44 11.36 -3.97
CA THR A 48 -13.48 10.26 -3.84
C THR A 48 -12.84 9.94 -5.17
N ASP A 49 -11.54 9.69 -5.15
CA ASP A 49 -10.83 9.11 -6.29
C ASP A 49 -11.05 7.58 -6.29
N ARG A 50 -11.83 7.08 -7.24
CA ARG A 50 -12.11 5.64 -7.33
C ARG A 50 -10.87 4.81 -7.64
N ALA A 51 -9.83 5.40 -8.23
CA ALA A 51 -8.59 4.70 -8.51
C ALA A 51 -7.83 4.36 -7.23
N HIS A 52 -7.87 5.26 -6.25
CA HIS A 52 -7.09 5.23 -5.02
C HIS A 52 -8.02 5.32 -3.80
N MET A 53 -9.01 4.44 -3.71
CA MET A 53 -9.96 4.45 -2.61
C MET A 53 -9.39 3.69 -1.39
N PRO A 54 -9.25 4.33 -0.22
CA PRO A 54 -8.94 3.64 1.03
C PRO A 54 -10.00 2.58 1.38
N LEU A 55 -9.62 1.52 2.08
CA LEU A 55 -10.55 0.43 2.40
C LEU A 55 -11.69 0.85 3.32
N SER A 56 -11.46 1.80 4.24
CA SER A 56 -12.53 2.32 5.11
C SER A 56 -13.58 3.12 4.33
N VAL A 57 -13.19 3.74 3.22
CA VAL A 57 -14.12 4.41 2.28
C VAL A 57 -14.82 3.38 1.39
N MET A 58 -14.06 2.43 0.83
CA MET A 58 -14.58 1.36 -0.01
C MET A 58 -15.64 0.52 0.71
N ARG A 59 -15.46 0.25 2.01
CA ARG A 59 -16.43 -0.46 2.85
C ARG A 59 -17.82 0.19 2.88
N GLN A 60 -17.91 1.47 2.55
CA GLN A 60 -19.16 2.21 2.54
C GLN A 60 -19.84 2.24 1.17
N THR A 61 -19.28 1.54 0.18
CA THR A 61 -19.85 1.46 -1.17
C THR A 61 -20.58 0.13 -1.37
N PRO A 62 -21.61 0.07 -2.23
CA PRO A 62 -22.32 -1.18 -2.52
C PRO A 62 -21.42 -2.29 -3.08
N GLU A 63 -20.31 -1.93 -3.72
CA GLU A 63 -19.36 -2.88 -4.32
C GLU A 63 -18.55 -3.66 -3.27
N TRP A 64 -18.51 -3.21 -2.01
CA TRP A 64 -17.68 -3.82 -0.96
C TRP A 64 -17.91 -5.32 -0.79
N GLU A 65 -19.17 -5.76 -0.77
CA GLU A 65 -19.50 -7.17 -0.56
C GLU A 65 -19.00 -8.03 -1.73
N ASN A 66 -19.04 -7.51 -2.96
CA ASN A 66 -18.48 -8.22 -4.12
C ASN A 66 -16.95 -8.24 -4.06
N ILE A 67 -16.31 -7.10 -3.77
CA ILE A 67 -14.85 -6.98 -3.69
C ILE A 67 -14.27 -7.94 -2.67
N ARG A 68 -14.94 -8.13 -1.52
CA ARG A 68 -14.50 -9.04 -0.46
C ARG A 68 -14.52 -10.53 -0.83
N THR A 69 -15.12 -10.89 -1.96
CA THR A 69 -15.07 -12.28 -2.46
C THR A 69 -13.83 -12.55 -3.32
N TYR A 70 -13.06 -11.52 -3.66
CA TYR A 70 -11.83 -11.62 -4.43
C TYR A 70 -10.64 -11.74 -3.50
N THR A 71 -9.57 -12.36 -4.00
CA THR A 71 -8.25 -12.24 -3.38
C THR A 71 -7.76 -10.80 -3.52
N LEU A 72 -7.37 -10.15 -2.43
CA LEU A 72 -6.91 -8.77 -2.41
C LEU A 72 -5.38 -8.73 -2.28
N ILE A 73 -4.72 -8.17 -3.29
CA ILE A 73 -3.27 -7.96 -3.31
C ILE A 73 -3.01 -6.47 -3.17
N ALA A 74 -2.29 -6.06 -2.14
CA ALA A 74 -1.84 -4.69 -2.01
C ALA A 74 -0.37 -4.55 -2.34
N VAL A 75 -0.04 -3.57 -3.17
CA VAL A 75 1.34 -3.17 -3.43
C VAL A 75 1.71 -2.06 -2.48
N VAL A 76 2.83 -2.23 -1.78
CA VAL A 76 3.43 -1.23 -0.90
C VAL A 76 4.83 -0.88 -1.39
N ARG A 77 5.35 0.24 -0.92
CA ARG A 77 6.69 0.75 -1.21
C ARG A 77 7.28 1.33 0.06
N GLU A 78 8.61 1.38 0.15
CA GLU A 78 9.31 2.08 1.22
C GLU A 78 8.72 3.50 1.38
N PRO A 79 8.21 3.87 2.59
CA PRO A 79 7.43 5.09 2.76
C PRO A 79 8.14 6.38 2.37
N GLY A 80 9.44 6.53 2.66
CA GLY A 80 10.21 7.73 2.30
C GLY A 80 10.29 7.93 0.78
N THR A 81 10.69 6.88 0.08
CA THR A 81 10.80 6.85 -1.38
C THR A 81 9.44 7.06 -2.05
N ARG A 82 8.38 6.45 -1.48
CA ARG A 82 7.00 6.68 -1.92
C ARG A 82 6.60 8.13 -1.73
N PHE A 83 6.87 8.70 -0.56
CA PHE A 83 6.50 10.07 -0.23
C PHE A 83 7.20 11.08 -1.15
N ALA A 84 8.49 10.91 -1.42
CA ALA A 84 9.22 11.72 -2.39
C ALA A 84 8.55 11.65 -3.78
N SER A 85 8.16 10.45 -4.22
CA SER A 85 7.42 10.27 -5.48
C SER A 85 6.05 10.97 -5.47
N SER A 86 5.34 10.94 -4.35
CA SER A 86 4.06 11.67 -4.17
C SER A 86 4.26 13.18 -4.21
N LEU A 87 5.32 13.69 -3.59
CA LEU A 87 5.65 15.12 -3.60
C LEU A 87 5.98 15.61 -5.01
N SER A 88 6.86 14.90 -5.73
CA SER A 88 7.16 15.25 -7.13
C SER A 88 5.91 15.21 -8.02
N GLU A 89 5.05 14.20 -7.83
CA GLU A 89 3.79 14.07 -8.57
C GLU A 89 2.85 15.24 -8.28
N HIS A 90 2.66 15.58 -7.01
CA HIS A 90 1.79 16.68 -6.59
C HIS A 90 2.31 18.03 -7.10
N MET A 91 3.62 18.28 -6.97
CA MET A 91 4.25 19.50 -7.50
C MET A 91 4.04 19.61 -9.01
N ARG A 92 4.20 18.50 -9.75
CA ARG A 92 3.96 18.44 -11.20
C ARG A 92 2.50 18.71 -11.56
N GLN A 93 1.54 18.02 -10.91
CA GLN A 93 0.11 18.13 -11.19
C GLN A 93 -0.43 19.55 -10.90
N HIS A 94 0.07 20.18 -9.83
CA HIS A 94 -0.37 21.50 -9.40
C HIS A 94 0.57 22.64 -9.80
N ARG A 95 1.58 22.35 -10.63
CA ARG A 95 2.60 23.31 -11.10
C ARG A 95 3.27 24.09 -9.97
N LYS A 96 3.44 23.46 -8.80
CA LYS A 96 4.12 24.05 -7.64
C LYS A 96 5.64 23.95 -7.84
N LYS A 97 6.37 24.99 -7.45
CA LYS A 97 7.85 25.04 -7.52
C LYS A 97 8.52 24.93 -6.14
N ASP A 98 7.78 25.23 -5.08
CA ASP A 98 8.29 25.21 -3.71
C ASP A 98 7.76 23.97 -2.97
N ALA A 99 8.65 23.02 -2.69
CA ALA A 99 8.35 21.83 -1.91
C ALA A 99 7.94 22.18 -0.47
N MET A 100 8.60 23.15 0.16
CA MET A 100 8.33 23.52 1.54
C MET A 100 6.92 24.12 1.71
N ALA A 101 6.43 24.87 0.73
CA ALA A 101 5.05 25.34 0.71
C ALA A 101 4.06 24.17 0.72
N VAL A 102 4.25 23.16 -0.14
CA VAL A 102 3.41 21.96 -0.17
C VAL A 102 3.47 21.22 1.16
N LEU A 103 4.66 21.00 1.72
CA LEU A 103 4.83 20.29 3.00
C LEU A 103 4.18 21.02 4.18
N LYS A 104 4.06 22.36 4.14
CA LYS A 104 3.35 23.15 5.15
C LYS A 104 1.83 23.05 5.03
N GLU A 105 1.32 22.76 3.83
CA GLU A 105 -0.12 22.54 3.61
C GLU A 105 -0.57 21.15 4.11
N LEU A 106 0.34 20.18 4.26
CA LEU A 106 -0.03 18.83 4.67
C LEU A 106 -0.47 18.76 6.15
N ASP A 107 -1.72 18.34 6.34
CA ASP A 107 -2.30 17.98 7.63
C ASP A 107 -3.16 16.71 7.51
N GLU A 108 -3.60 16.17 8.64
CA GLU A 108 -4.35 14.91 8.69
C GLU A 108 -5.67 14.98 7.91
N THR A 109 -6.39 16.10 8.02
CA THR A 109 -7.68 16.30 7.37
C THR A 109 -7.52 16.30 5.85
N ARG A 110 -6.56 17.07 5.32
CA ARG A 110 -6.29 17.12 3.88
C ARG A 110 -5.82 15.77 3.37
N ILE A 111 -4.88 15.14 4.05
CA ILE A 111 -4.37 13.84 3.63
C ILE A 111 -5.52 12.82 3.56
N CYS A 112 -6.40 12.76 4.56
CA CYS A 112 -7.42 11.71 4.61
C CYS A 112 -8.67 11.99 3.75
N HIS A 113 -9.05 13.26 3.59
CA HIS A 113 -10.38 13.63 3.06
C HIS A 113 -10.34 14.49 1.80
N ASP A 114 -9.19 15.06 1.44
CA ASP A 114 -9.08 15.90 0.25
C ASP A 114 -8.49 15.11 -0.92
N PRO A 115 -9.26 14.83 -2.00
CA PRO A 115 -8.78 14.04 -3.13
C PRO A 115 -7.58 14.68 -3.84
N ARG A 116 -7.31 15.98 -3.66
CA ARG A 116 -6.10 16.64 -4.19
C ARG A 116 -4.80 16.14 -3.54
N TYR A 117 -4.90 15.61 -2.32
CA TYR A 117 -3.77 15.10 -1.53
C TYR A 117 -3.77 13.55 -1.44
N ILE A 118 -4.57 12.87 -2.28
CA ILE A 118 -4.74 11.41 -2.28
C ILE A 118 -3.41 10.62 -2.32
N HIS A 119 -2.41 11.14 -3.05
CA HIS A 119 -1.09 10.51 -3.15
C HIS A 119 -0.32 10.48 -1.81
N PHE A 120 -0.70 11.32 -0.85
CA PHE A 120 -0.11 11.40 0.49
C PHE A 120 -0.86 10.58 1.54
N ILE A 121 -1.90 9.83 1.17
CA ILE A 121 -2.56 8.90 2.12
C ILE A 121 -1.56 7.80 2.52
N PRO A 122 -1.42 7.47 3.82
CA PRO A 122 -0.62 6.33 4.27
C PRO A 122 -1.09 5.01 3.66
N GLN A 123 -0.14 4.15 3.32
CA GLN A 123 -0.36 2.90 2.61
C GLN A 123 -1.22 1.93 3.44
N ASN A 124 -1.13 1.98 4.76
CA ASN A 124 -1.97 1.20 5.65
C ASN A 124 -3.48 1.41 5.43
N ARG A 125 -3.90 2.58 4.94
CA ARG A 125 -5.32 2.88 4.68
C ARG A 125 -5.87 2.13 3.47
N PHE A 126 -4.98 1.62 2.61
CA PHE A 126 -5.33 0.79 1.47
C PHE A 126 -5.29 -0.71 1.79
N THR A 127 -4.81 -1.09 2.98
CA THR A 127 -4.56 -2.50 3.32
C THR A 127 -5.25 -2.94 4.61
N HIS A 128 -5.58 -1.99 5.48
CA HIS A 128 -6.16 -2.20 6.79
C HIS A 128 -7.39 -1.31 7.00
N ILE A 129 -8.30 -1.76 7.87
CA ILE A 129 -9.37 -0.96 8.48
C ILE A 129 -9.14 -1.05 9.99
N GLY A 130 -8.94 0.08 10.66
CA GLY A 130 -8.45 0.09 12.05
C GLY A 130 -7.12 -0.66 12.15
N ASN A 131 -7.06 -1.70 13.00
CA ASN A 131 -5.90 -2.58 13.16
C ASN A 131 -5.98 -3.88 12.36
N LYS A 132 -7.11 -4.16 11.71
CA LYS A 132 -7.31 -5.40 10.99
C LYS A 132 -6.82 -5.25 9.54
N ARG A 133 -5.99 -6.20 9.11
CA ARG A 133 -5.60 -6.35 7.70
C ARG A 133 -6.77 -6.91 6.89
N TYR A 134 -7.03 -6.31 5.74
CA TYR A 134 -8.05 -6.73 4.78
C TYR A 134 -7.44 -7.14 3.43
N ALA A 135 -6.23 -6.70 3.11
CA ALA A 135 -5.47 -7.29 2.01
C ALA A 135 -5.00 -8.70 2.39
N ASP A 136 -5.19 -9.68 1.50
CA ASP A 136 -4.75 -11.05 1.70
C ASP A 136 -3.22 -11.14 1.55
N PHE A 137 -2.69 -10.47 0.53
CA PHE A 137 -1.26 -10.41 0.23
C PHE A 137 -0.74 -8.98 0.22
N ILE A 138 0.43 -8.78 0.80
CA ILE A 138 1.21 -7.53 0.71
C ILE A 138 2.44 -7.83 -0.12
N VAL A 139 2.58 -7.14 -1.26
CA VAL A 139 3.74 -7.26 -2.14
C VAL A 139 4.51 -5.94 -2.17
N ARG A 140 5.83 -6.02 -2.29
CA ARG A 140 6.72 -4.85 -2.26
C ARG A 140 7.04 -4.41 -3.66
N MET A 141 6.93 -3.10 -3.92
CA MET A 141 7.30 -2.50 -5.20
C MET A 141 8.77 -2.79 -5.54
N GLU A 142 9.62 -2.89 -4.52
CA GLU A 142 11.05 -3.16 -4.67
C GLU A 142 11.32 -4.55 -5.30
N ASN A 143 10.45 -5.54 -5.06
CA ASN A 143 10.56 -6.91 -5.56
C ASN A 143 9.32 -7.33 -6.35
N LEU A 144 8.66 -6.37 -7.01
CA LEU A 144 7.28 -6.52 -7.47
C LEU A 144 7.01 -7.76 -8.35
N PRO A 145 7.81 -8.07 -9.39
CA PRO A 145 7.54 -9.25 -10.21
C PRO A 145 7.65 -10.55 -9.41
N ASP A 146 8.65 -10.68 -8.54
CA ASP A 146 8.90 -11.91 -7.80
C ASP A 146 7.84 -12.16 -6.72
N ASP A 147 7.45 -11.10 -5.99
CA ASP A 147 6.36 -11.19 -5.02
C ASP A 147 5.03 -11.54 -5.71
N LEU A 148 4.73 -10.95 -6.86
CA LEU A 148 3.53 -11.29 -7.63
C LEU A 148 3.56 -12.72 -8.17
N ARG A 149 4.70 -13.22 -8.64
CA ARG A 149 4.83 -14.63 -9.04
C ARG A 149 4.57 -15.56 -7.85
N ALA A 150 5.12 -15.26 -6.68
CA ALA A 150 4.90 -16.06 -5.48
C ALA A 150 3.42 -16.11 -5.10
N VAL A 151 2.72 -14.98 -5.12
CA VAL A 151 1.27 -14.91 -4.89
C VAL A 151 0.50 -15.69 -5.96
N GLY A 152 0.85 -15.51 -7.24
CA GLY A 152 0.20 -16.22 -8.34
C GLY A 152 0.35 -17.73 -8.24
N THR A 153 1.52 -18.22 -7.83
CA THR A 153 1.74 -19.65 -7.60
C THR A 153 0.90 -20.17 -6.43
N LEU A 154 0.87 -19.46 -5.29
CA LEU A 154 0.09 -19.83 -4.12
C LEU A 154 -1.41 -19.90 -4.43
N CYS A 155 -1.92 -18.95 -5.21
CA CYS A 155 -3.33 -18.87 -5.57
C CYS A 155 -3.68 -19.64 -6.85
N GLN A 156 -2.71 -20.31 -7.48
CA GLN A 156 -2.89 -21.06 -8.73
C GLN A 156 -3.51 -20.21 -9.85
N PHE A 157 -3.03 -18.97 -10.01
CA PHE A 157 -3.52 -18.07 -11.05
C PHE A 157 -3.21 -18.57 -12.47
N SER A 158 -3.95 -18.02 -13.42
CA SER A 158 -3.90 -18.34 -14.83
C SER A 158 -2.53 -18.07 -15.44
N ARG A 159 -2.24 -18.73 -16.57
CA ARG A 159 -1.01 -18.47 -17.32
C ARG A 159 -0.88 -17.01 -17.74
N LYS A 160 -2.00 -16.36 -18.09
CA LYS A 160 -2.02 -14.95 -18.51
C LYS A 160 -1.58 -14.00 -17.40
N PHE A 161 -1.87 -14.33 -16.13
CA PHE A 161 -1.35 -13.57 -14.99
C PHE A 161 0.18 -13.59 -14.99
N PHE A 162 0.79 -14.76 -15.13
CA PHE A 162 2.25 -14.88 -15.15
C PHE A 162 2.86 -14.19 -16.37
N ASP A 163 2.26 -14.36 -17.55
CA ASP A 163 2.73 -13.68 -18.76
C ASP A 163 2.67 -12.15 -18.59
N ALA A 164 1.66 -11.60 -17.93
CA ALA A 164 1.57 -10.18 -17.57
C ALA A 164 2.65 -9.76 -16.57
N VAL A 165 2.90 -10.57 -15.53
CA VAL A 165 3.97 -10.31 -14.55
C VAL A 165 5.35 -10.26 -15.21
N ASP A 166 5.58 -11.12 -16.20
CA ASP A 166 6.83 -11.15 -16.96
C ASP A 166 7.08 -9.86 -17.78
N GLN A 167 6.03 -9.10 -18.10
CA GLN A 167 6.14 -7.79 -18.77
C GLN A 167 6.42 -6.62 -17.83
N ILE A 168 6.42 -6.83 -16.51
CA ILE A 168 6.66 -5.76 -15.54
C ILE A 168 8.13 -5.35 -15.60
N ALA A 169 8.41 -4.24 -16.27
CA ALA A 169 9.71 -3.60 -16.21
C ALA A 169 9.91 -2.93 -14.83
N LEU A 170 11.00 -3.27 -14.15
CA LEU A 170 11.41 -2.56 -12.95
C LEU A 170 11.76 -1.11 -13.32
N ALA A 171 11.18 -0.16 -12.59
CA ALA A 171 11.51 1.24 -12.80
C ALA A 171 12.98 1.49 -12.42
N PRO A 172 13.72 2.31 -13.18
CA PRO A 172 15.06 2.71 -12.79
C PRO A 172 15.00 3.39 -11.42
N GLN A 173 15.93 3.01 -10.53
CA GLN A 173 16.10 3.71 -9.26
C GLN A 173 16.52 5.14 -9.58
N LYS A 174 15.65 6.11 -9.25
CA LYS A 174 16.05 7.51 -9.27
C LYS A 174 17.01 7.73 -8.10
N GLN A 175 18.19 8.24 -8.40
CA GLN A 175 19.07 8.76 -7.37
C GLN A 175 18.35 9.87 -6.61
N GLU A 176 18.49 9.85 -5.29
CA GLU A 176 18.05 10.95 -4.44
C GLU A 176 18.88 12.18 -4.83
N GLU A 177 18.20 13.22 -5.31
CA GLU A 177 18.81 14.53 -5.46
C GLU A 177 19.06 15.11 -4.06
N ASP A 178 20.19 15.79 -3.88
CA ASP A 178 20.51 16.53 -2.66
C ASP A 178 19.41 17.58 -2.40
N GLN A 179 18.59 17.33 -1.38
CA GLN A 179 17.52 18.24 -0.96
C GLN A 179 18.02 19.22 0.10
N ASP A 180 17.44 20.42 0.14
CA ASP A 180 17.65 21.39 1.22
C ASP A 180 17.44 20.68 2.59
N PRO A 181 18.41 20.73 3.52
CA PRO A 181 18.30 20.10 4.83
C PRO A 181 17.02 20.42 5.59
N LYS A 182 16.44 21.62 5.40
CA LYS A 182 15.16 22.00 6.02
C LYS A 182 13.99 21.22 5.42
N VAL A 183 14.00 20.99 4.11
CA VAL A 183 13.01 20.15 3.41
C VAL A 183 13.14 18.71 3.89
N SER A 184 14.35 18.17 3.92
CA SER A 184 14.61 16.79 4.39
C SER A 184 14.12 16.58 5.82
N LYS A 185 14.42 17.52 6.73
CA LYS A 185 13.90 17.48 8.11
C LYS A 185 12.37 17.49 8.14
N LYS A 186 11.73 18.38 7.38
CA LYS A 186 10.26 18.48 7.34
C LYS A 186 9.61 17.21 6.79
N ILE A 187 10.23 16.56 5.80
CA ILE A 187 9.80 15.26 5.28
C ILE A 187 9.90 14.19 6.38
N SER A 188 11.03 14.12 7.08
CA SER A 188 11.21 13.18 8.19
C SER A 188 10.17 13.37 9.30
N ASP A 189 9.85 14.62 9.66
CA ASP A 189 8.78 14.93 10.63
C ASP A 189 7.40 14.44 10.15
N ILE A 190 7.10 14.60 8.86
CA ILE A 190 5.83 14.15 8.25
C ILE A 190 5.77 12.62 8.18
N LEU A 191 6.87 11.95 7.81
CA LEU A 191 6.96 10.50 7.80
C LEU A 191 6.76 9.93 9.20
N THR A 192 7.40 10.54 10.20
CA THR A 192 7.22 10.17 11.61
C THR A 192 5.78 10.39 12.06
N ARG A 193 5.12 11.46 11.60
CA ARG A 193 3.75 11.78 11.98
C ARG A 193 2.67 10.98 11.23
N PHE A 194 2.86 10.58 9.99
CA PHE A 194 1.76 9.95 9.21
C PHE A 194 2.08 8.53 8.75
N TYR A 195 3.36 8.19 8.65
CA TYR A 195 3.84 6.95 8.03
C TYR A 195 4.53 6.00 9.01
N LEU A 196 4.71 6.38 10.28
CA LEU A 196 5.34 5.55 11.31
C LEU A 196 4.74 4.14 11.38
N ARG A 197 3.42 4.05 11.15
CA ARG A 197 2.68 2.80 11.10
C ARG A 197 2.93 1.99 9.83
N ASP A 198 3.12 2.63 8.68
CA ASP A 198 3.50 1.93 7.44
C ASP A 198 4.87 1.27 7.60
N TYR A 199 5.85 1.97 8.16
CA TYR A 199 7.17 1.39 8.45
C TYR A 199 7.05 0.12 9.32
N ALA A 200 6.27 0.20 10.40
CA ALA A 200 6.07 -0.91 11.32
C ALA A 200 5.30 -2.08 10.68
N LEU A 201 4.21 -1.79 9.98
CA LEU A 201 3.35 -2.82 9.37
C LEU A 201 4.02 -3.57 8.24
N PHE A 202 4.84 -2.89 7.45
CA PHE A 202 5.43 -3.47 6.24
C PHE A 202 6.89 -3.86 6.42
N GLY A 203 7.45 -3.68 7.62
CA GLY A 203 8.83 -4.09 7.95
C GLY A 203 9.88 -3.33 7.18
N TYR A 204 9.70 -2.01 7.05
CA TYR A 204 10.70 -1.10 6.49
C TYR A 204 11.56 -0.49 7.60
N ASP A 205 12.81 -0.18 7.28
CA ASP A 205 13.74 0.46 8.21
C ASP A 205 13.29 1.88 8.54
N ARG A 206 13.42 2.24 9.82
CA ARG A 206 12.99 3.52 10.40
C ARG A 206 14.13 4.53 10.51
N THR A 207 15.32 4.22 10.02
CA THR A 207 16.49 5.12 10.05
C THR A 207 16.25 6.50 9.43
N ALA A 208 15.29 6.62 8.50
CA ALA A 208 14.89 7.90 7.90
C ALA A 208 13.94 8.76 8.78
N LEU A 209 13.50 8.24 9.93
CA LEU A 209 12.54 8.91 10.81
C LEU A 209 13.24 9.83 11.83
N SER A 210 12.47 10.79 12.34
CA SER A 210 12.90 11.67 13.40
C SER A 210 12.90 10.92 14.72
N ASP A 211 13.93 11.14 15.55
CA ASP A 211 14.02 10.56 16.90
C ASP A 211 12.89 11.03 17.83
N GLN A 212 12.23 12.14 17.47
CA GLN A 212 11.12 12.69 18.22
C GLN A 212 9.80 12.11 17.70
N THR A 213 9.31 11.05 18.34
CA THR A 213 7.89 10.69 18.21
C THR A 213 7.07 11.78 18.91
N PRO A 214 6.10 12.45 18.25
CA PRO A 214 5.36 13.53 18.89
C PRO A 214 4.65 13.06 20.18
N LEU A 215 4.69 13.87 21.23
CA LEU A 215 3.90 13.63 22.45
C LEU A 215 2.40 13.64 22.10
N GLY A 216 1.66 12.62 22.56
CA GLY A 216 0.25 12.41 22.19
C GLY A 216 0.04 11.67 20.88
N PHE A 217 1.12 11.19 20.25
CA PHE A 217 1.05 10.30 19.10
C PHE A 217 0.75 8.87 19.53
N ASP A 218 -0.52 8.59 19.83
CA ASP A 218 -1.01 7.23 19.61
C ASP A 218 -0.90 7.02 18.09
N GLY A 219 0.03 6.19 17.61
CA GLY A 219 0.26 5.87 16.18
C GLY A 219 -0.93 5.20 15.46
N LEU A 220 -2.09 5.37 16.04
CA LEU A 220 -3.41 4.96 15.69
C LEU A 220 -4.10 6.23 15.21
N LEU A 221 -3.88 6.61 13.95
CA LEU A 221 -4.80 7.51 13.26
C LEU A 221 -6.20 6.88 13.41
N THR A 222 -6.96 7.31 14.40
CA THR A 222 -8.27 6.76 14.70
C THR A 222 -9.18 7.25 13.60
N ASP A 223 -9.34 6.45 12.56
CA ASP A 223 -10.43 6.65 11.62
C ASP A 223 -11.74 6.49 12.40
N PRO A 224 -12.58 7.53 12.52
CA PRO A 224 -13.85 7.45 13.22
C PRO A 224 -14.75 6.35 12.66
N LEU A 225 -14.62 6.04 11.37
CA LEU A 225 -15.34 4.96 10.68
C LEU A 225 -14.91 3.58 11.16
N CYS A 226 -13.71 3.47 11.72
CA CYS A 226 -13.17 2.21 12.20
C CYS A 226 -13.54 1.94 13.66
N ARG A 227 -14.22 2.85 14.40
CA ARG A 227 -14.47 2.81 15.86
C ARG A 227 -14.92 1.44 16.41
N GLN A 228 -15.68 0.66 15.64
CA GLN A 228 -16.11 -0.68 16.06
C GLN A 228 -14.97 -1.71 16.04
N GLU A 229 -14.02 -1.59 15.10
CA GLU A 229 -12.84 -2.46 15.01
C GLU A 229 -11.72 -2.08 15.99
N TRP A 230 -11.91 -0.98 16.74
CA TRP A 230 -11.06 -0.58 17.85
C TRP A 230 -11.52 -1.14 19.21
N ARG A 231 -12.79 -1.55 19.35
CA ARG A 231 -13.34 -2.05 20.62
C ARG A 231 -12.71 -3.42 20.94
N GLY A 232 -11.65 -3.40 21.73
CA GLY A 232 -10.95 -4.61 22.22
C GLY A 232 -9.45 -4.47 22.42
N TYR A 233 -8.81 -3.39 21.94
CA TYR A 233 -7.35 -3.33 21.84
C TYR A 233 -6.77 -2.22 22.72
N ARG A 234 -6.04 -2.58 23.80
CA ARG A 234 -5.30 -1.63 24.65
C ARG A 234 -4.02 -1.16 23.94
N ALA A 235 -3.77 0.14 23.90
CA ALA A 235 -2.74 0.84 23.12
C ALA A 235 -1.26 0.56 23.50
N MET A 236 -0.96 -0.45 24.32
CA MET A 236 0.31 -0.51 25.08
C MET A 236 1.32 -1.60 24.68
N GLU A 237 1.11 -2.46 23.67
CA GLU A 237 2.20 -3.36 23.21
C GLU A 237 2.51 -3.13 21.73
N PRO A 238 3.79 -3.30 21.32
CA PRO A 238 4.23 -3.11 19.95
C PRO A 238 3.34 -3.90 18.98
N ALA A 239 2.86 -3.22 17.93
CA ALA A 239 1.99 -3.80 16.92
C ALA A 239 2.55 -5.13 16.35
N TYR A 240 3.88 -5.30 16.37
CA TYR A 240 4.58 -6.49 15.87
C TYR A 240 4.15 -7.81 16.54
N GLU A 241 3.79 -7.81 17.83
CA GLU A 241 3.39 -9.04 18.53
C GLU A 241 1.91 -9.42 18.31
N ARG A 242 1.12 -8.57 17.66
CA ARG A 242 -0.36 -8.62 17.72
C ARG A 242 -1.06 -8.91 16.39
N PHE A 243 -0.32 -9.15 15.30
CA PHE A 243 -0.90 -9.52 14.00
C PHE A 243 -1.20 -11.02 13.91
N THR A 244 -2.04 -11.53 14.81
CA THR A 244 -2.54 -12.92 14.79
C THR A 244 -3.95 -12.97 14.21
N ARG A 245 -4.06 -12.80 12.90
CA ARG A 245 -5.00 -13.60 12.09
C ARG A 245 -4.19 -14.18 10.94
N ASN A 246 -4.07 -15.51 10.97
CA ASN A 246 -3.28 -16.38 10.09
C ASN A 246 -1.86 -16.72 10.56
N ILE A 247 -1.68 -17.12 11.84
CA ILE A 247 -0.52 -17.94 12.22
C ILE A 247 -0.40 -19.16 11.27
N GLU A 248 -1.52 -19.70 10.76
CA GLU A 248 -1.49 -20.78 9.77
C GLU A 248 -1.00 -20.37 8.38
N GLN A 249 -1.32 -19.17 7.85
CA GLN A 249 -0.77 -18.76 6.54
C GLN A 249 0.70 -18.35 6.62
N ASP A 250 1.14 -17.71 7.70
CA ASP A 250 2.57 -17.42 7.91
C ASP A 250 3.36 -18.70 8.20
N PHE A 251 2.76 -19.67 8.90
CA PHE A 251 3.33 -21.01 9.06
C PHE A 251 3.46 -21.72 7.71
N LEU A 252 2.40 -21.73 6.88
CA LEU A 252 2.42 -22.31 5.53
C LEU A 252 3.43 -21.60 4.63
N LEU A 253 3.52 -20.26 4.69
CA LEU A 253 4.46 -19.48 3.90
C LEU A 253 5.91 -19.76 4.34
N ARG A 254 6.17 -19.87 5.65
CA ARG A 254 7.49 -20.26 6.19
C ARG A 254 7.85 -21.70 5.82
N GLN A 255 6.90 -22.63 5.89
CA GLN A 255 7.10 -24.02 5.51
C GLN A 255 7.38 -24.13 4.01
N MET A 256 6.64 -23.42 3.17
CA MET A 256 6.84 -23.38 1.72
C MET A 256 8.18 -22.72 1.34
N MET A 257 8.59 -21.66 2.04
CA MET A 257 9.93 -21.06 1.86
C MET A 257 11.05 -22.04 2.22
N ALA A 258 10.87 -22.83 3.28
CA ALA A 258 11.82 -23.87 3.67
C ALA A 258 11.89 -25.00 2.65
N GLU A 259 10.74 -25.49 2.16
CA GLU A 259 10.66 -26.51 1.11
C GLU A 259 11.30 -26.04 -0.21
N ASN A 260 11.01 -24.81 -0.65
CA ASN A 260 11.64 -24.24 -1.85
C ASN A 260 13.16 -24.11 -1.70
N LYS A 261 13.65 -23.79 -0.50
CA LYS A 261 15.09 -23.72 -0.23
C LYS A 261 15.74 -25.10 -0.29
N ALA A 262 15.06 -26.14 0.22
CA ALA A 262 15.53 -27.52 0.15
C ALA A 262 15.59 -28.03 -1.30
N LEU A 263 14.52 -27.81 -2.08
CA LEU A 263 14.47 -28.21 -3.49
C LEU A 263 15.54 -27.52 -4.35
N LYS A 264 15.83 -26.24 -4.10
CA LYS A 264 16.94 -25.53 -4.75
C LYS A 264 18.29 -26.19 -4.42
N ALA A 265 18.53 -26.50 -3.15
CA ALA A 265 19.77 -27.13 -2.70
C ALA A 265 19.96 -28.55 -3.26
N GLU A 266 18.88 -29.31 -3.49
CA GLU A 266 18.95 -30.63 -4.14
C GLU A 266 19.25 -30.53 -5.63
N ARG A 267 18.60 -29.60 -6.33
CA ARG A 267 18.87 -29.33 -7.75
C ARG A 267 20.32 -28.91 -7.96
N ASP A 268 20.85 -28.04 -7.10
CA ASP A 268 22.22 -27.54 -7.21
C ASP A 268 23.28 -28.60 -6.82
N LYS A 269 22.87 -29.71 -6.17
CA LYS A 269 23.73 -30.90 -5.94
C LYS A 269 23.68 -31.92 -7.07
N ALA A 270 22.61 -31.88 -7.89
CA ALA A 270 22.41 -32.77 -9.02
C ALA A 270 22.97 -32.22 -10.34
N ALA A 271 23.40 -30.96 -10.34
CA ALA A 271 24.13 -30.28 -11.42
C ALA A 271 25.63 -30.30 -11.16
#